data_AF-A0A7W7RU18-F1
#
_entry.id   AF-A0A7W7RU18-F1
#
_cell.length_a   1.000
_cell.length_b   1.000
_cell.length_c   1.000
_cell.angle_alpha   90.00
_cell.angle_beta   90.00
_cell.angle_gamma   90.00
#
_symmetry.space_group_name_H-M   'P 1'
#
loop_
_entity.id
_entity.type
_entity.pdbx_description
1 polymer ?
#
loop_
_entity_poly.entity_id
_entity_poly.type
_entity_poly.pdbx_seq_one_letter_code
_entity_poly.pdbx_strand_id
1 'polypeptide(L)'
;MGSAPSKLALAALAACVSLTACGGSSSDQPSAPTAATAGSTQVRKVSANTAGESEIAAALKAAGVSNSERWAKEVVEYRPYAADDSNLTSLRQNLAKYNPGEETVNKIVSALTP
;
A
#
# COMPACT_ATOMS: atom_id res chain seq x y z
N MET A 1 -17.22 -27.98 24.22
CA MET A 1 -16.61 -29.23 23.74
C MET A 1 -17.17 -29.50 22.36
N GLY A 2 -16.35 -29.52 21.31
CA GLY A 2 -16.83 -29.73 19.93
C GLY A 2 -15.81 -29.32 18.86
N SER A 3 -14.74 -30.12 18.77
CA SER A 3 -13.76 -30.25 17.68
C SER A 3 -14.41 -30.28 16.28
N ALA A 4 -13.81 -30.07 15.11
CA ALA A 4 -12.46 -29.84 14.59
C ALA A 4 -12.63 -29.58 13.05
N PRO A 5 -11.57 -29.22 12.30
CA PRO A 5 -11.66 -28.62 10.96
C PRO A 5 -11.71 -29.63 9.80
N SER A 6 -12.54 -29.35 8.79
CA SER A 6 -12.60 -30.09 7.53
C SER A 6 -11.55 -29.59 6.54
N LYS A 7 -10.44 -30.32 6.44
CA LYS A 7 -9.58 -30.35 5.25
C LYS A 7 -9.96 -31.59 4.43
N LEU A 8 -10.43 -31.38 3.22
CA LEU A 8 -10.58 -32.34 2.12
C LEU A 8 -10.81 -31.49 0.87
N ALA A 9 -10.31 -31.76 -0.32
CA ALA A 9 -9.17 -32.51 -0.82
C ALA A 9 -9.11 -32.13 -2.32
N LEU A 10 -7.95 -32.34 -2.92
CA LEU A 10 -7.68 -32.37 -4.36
C LEU A 10 -8.81 -32.93 -5.24
N ALA A 11 -9.07 -32.29 -6.39
CA ALA A 11 -9.34 -32.98 -7.66
C ALA A 11 -9.14 -32.02 -8.84
N ALA A 12 -8.30 -32.46 -9.79
CA ALA A 12 -7.94 -31.80 -11.03
C ALA A 12 -8.81 -32.28 -12.22
N LEU A 13 -8.94 -31.46 -13.27
CA LEU A 13 -8.99 -31.75 -14.73
C LEU A 13 -9.68 -30.55 -15.42
N ALA A 14 -9.03 -29.72 -16.25
CA ALA A 14 -8.57 -29.92 -17.64
C ALA A 14 -9.61 -29.51 -18.72
N ALA A 15 -9.08 -28.97 -19.84
CA ALA A 15 -9.71 -28.63 -21.13
C ALA A 15 -10.42 -27.24 -21.21
N CYS A 16 -10.25 -26.37 -22.23
CA CYS A 16 -9.59 -26.47 -23.53
C CYS A 16 -9.18 -25.08 -24.08
N VAL A 17 -8.18 -25.14 -24.95
CA VAL A 17 -7.52 -24.14 -25.82
C VAL A 17 -8.46 -23.36 -26.75
N SER A 18 -8.09 -22.11 -27.07
CA SER A 18 -8.18 -21.58 -28.44
C SER A 18 -7.11 -20.51 -28.69
N LEU A 19 -6.03 -20.94 -29.34
CA LEU A 19 -4.99 -20.09 -29.92
C LEU A 19 -5.55 -19.37 -31.15
N THR A 20 -5.38 -18.05 -31.23
CA THR A 20 -5.46 -17.34 -32.51
C THR A 20 -4.11 -16.71 -32.80
N ALA A 21 -3.53 -17.18 -33.91
CA ALA A 21 -2.20 -16.90 -34.40
C ALA A 21 -2.17 -15.77 -35.43
N CYS A 22 -1.10 -14.98 -35.41
CA CYS A 22 -0.41 -14.37 -36.57
C CYS A 22 0.81 -13.65 -35.98
N GLY A 23 2.05 -14.13 -36.09
CA GLY A 23 2.85 -14.25 -37.31
C GLY A 23 3.59 -12.92 -37.53
N GLY A 24 4.92 -12.78 -37.54
CA GLY A 24 6.06 -13.68 -37.34
C GLY A 24 7.35 -12.88 -37.68
N SER A 25 8.49 -13.20 -37.07
CA SER A 25 9.83 -13.23 -37.69
C SER A 25 10.92 -13.52 -36.65
N SER A 26 11.76 -14.49 -36.99
CA SER A 26 12.86 -15.10 -36.25
C SER A 26 13.97 -14.15 -35.79
N SER A 27 14.63 -14.47 -34.67
CA SER A 27 15.99 -15.04 -34.63
C SER A 27 16.56 -15.02 -33.19
N ASP A 28 17.05 -16.20 -32.76
CA ASP A 28 18.15 -16.45 -31.82
C ASP A 28 18.07 -16.09 -30.31
N GLN A 29 18.56 -17.05 -29.51
CA GLN A 29 18.84 -17.17 -28.05
C GLN A 29 19.31 -15.91 -27.27
N PRO A 30 19.41 -15.91 -25.90
CA PRO A 30 19.26 -17.02 -24.92
C PRO A 30 18.41 -16.70 -23.68
N SER A 31 18.15 -17.74 -22.86
CA SER A 31 17.58 -17.64 -21.51
C SER A 31 18.34 -16.64 -20.64
N ALA A 32 17.69 -15.52 -20.30
CA ALA A 32 18.13 -14.68 -19.19
C ALA A 32 17.57 -15.24 -17.87
N PRO A 33 18.33 -15.21 -16.77
CA PRO A 33 17.76 -15.53 -15.48
C PRO A 33 16.67 -14.51 -15.17
N THR A 34 15.47 -14.96 -14.79
CA THR A 34 14.50 -14.09 -14.13
C THR A 34 15.15 -13.62 -12.84
N ALA A 35 15.82 -12.48 -12.89
CA ALA A 35 16.21 -11.73 -11.72
C ALA A 35 14.91 -11.43 -10.98
N ALA A 36 14.68 -12.14 -9.88
CA ALA A 36 13.73 -11.70 -8.87
C ALA A 36 14.17 -10.29 -8.49
N THR A 37 13.50 -9.29 -9.05
CA THR A 37 13.62 -7.94 -8.54
C THR A 37 12.98 -8.01 -7.16
N ALA A 38 13.83 -8.16 -6.14
CA ALA A 38 13.50 -7.66 -4.82
C ALA A 38 13.49 -6.13 -4.96
N GLY A 39 12.49 -5.62 -5.69
CA GLY A 39 12.11 -4.24 -5.60
C GLY A 39 11.68 -4.08 -4.16
N SER A 40 12.45 -3.32 -3.39
CA SER A 40 11.92 -2.75 -2.16
C SER A 40 10.56 -2.18 -2.54
N THR A 41 9.48 -2.71 -1.94
CA THR A 41 8.17 -2.09 -2.05
C THR A 41 8.30 -0.75 -1.37
N GLN A 42 8.82 0.24 -2.10
CA GLN A 42 8.91 1.61 -1.64
C GLN A 42 7.46 2.03 -1.50
N VAL A 43 6.99 2.12 -0.25
CA VAL A 43 5.67 2.65 0.07
C VAL A 43 5.60 4.01 -0.59
N ARG A 44 4.80 4.12 -1.65
CA ARG A 44 4.63 5.39 -2.36
C ARG A 44 3.89 6.32 -1.41
N LYS A 45 4.51 7.46 -1.12
CA LYS A 45 3.88 8.51 -0.34
C LYS A 45 2.76 9.15 -1.15
N VAL A 46 1.71 9.60 -0.47
CA VAL A 46 0.58 10.33 -1.08
C VAL A 46 0.53 11.75 -0.52
N SER A 47 -0.03 12.70 -1.27
CA SER A 47 -0.08 14.10 -0.83
C SER A 47 -1.10 14.28 0.29
N ALA A 48 -0.64 14.79 1.42
CA ALA A 48 -1.44 15.17 2.56
C ALA A 48 -2.39 16.32 2.22
N ASN A 49 -2.07 17.17 1.24
CA ASN A 49 -2.91 18.29 0.80
C ASN A 49 -3.96 17.92 -0.26
N THR A 50 -3.70 16.94 -1.14
CA THR A 50 -4.54 16.73 -2.34
C THR A 50 -5.14 15.33 -2.47
N ALA A 51 -4.56 14.30 -1.86
CA ALA A 51 -5.10 12.94 -1.93
C ALA A 51 -6.49 12.84 -1.28
N GLY A 52 -7.32 11.89 -1.71
CA GLY A 52 -8.60 11.60 -1.05
C GLY A 52 -8.39 10.91 0.31
N GLU A 53 -9.39 10.97 1.20
CA GLU A 53 -9.33 10.29 2.50
C GLU A 53 -9.06 8.78 2.36
N SER A 54 -9.74 8.10 1.43
CA SER A 54 -9.55 6.66 1.18
C SER A 54 -8.14 6.32 0.67
N GLU A 55 -7.54 7.21 -0.13
CA GLU A 55 -6.17 7.05 -0.62
C GLU A 55 -5.16 7.23 0.51
N ILE A 56 -5.37 8.23 1.37
CA ILE A 56 -4.57 8.44 2.58
C ILE A 56 -4.71 7.22 3.51
N ALA A 57 -5.93 6.73 3.76
CA ALA A 57 -6.16 5.57 4.59
C ALA A 57 -5.42 4.32 4.06
N ALA A 58 -5.41 4.12 2.74
CA ALA A 58 -4.68 3.04 2.10
C ALA A 58 -3.15 3.18 2.29
N ALA A 59 -2.61 4.39 2.12
CA ALA A 59 -1.19 4.67 2.34
C ALA A 59 -0.78 4.46 3.82
N LEU A 60 -1.58 4.96 4.75
CA LEU A 60 -1.39 4.77 6.19
C LEU A 60 -1.43 3.29 6.57
N LYS A 61 -2.39 2.53 6.02
CA LYS A 61 -2.49 1.08 6.22
C LYS A 61 -1.26 0.36 5.67
N ALA A 62 -0.78 0.73 4.48
CA ALA A 62 0.44 0.18 3.89
C ALA A 62 1.70 0.50 4.72
N ALA A 63 1.71 1.63 5.43
CA ALA A 63 2.75 2.00 6.40
C ALA A 63 2.62 1.31 7.77
N GLY A 64 1.60 0.45 7.96
CA GLY A 64 1.39 -0.28 9.21
C GLY A 64 0.78 0.57 10.33
N VAL A 65 0.03 1.62 9.99
CA VAL A 65 -0.74 2.45 10.93
C VAL A 65 -2.06 1.75 11.26
N SER A 66 -2.28 1.38 12.53
CA SER A 66 -3.59 0.93 13.02
C SER A 66 -4.62 2.05 12.99
N ASN A 67 -5.91 1.73 12.81
CA ASN A 67 -7.00 2.72 12.69
C ASN A 67 -6.78 3.74 11.56
N SER A 68 -6.29 3.28 10.41
CA SER A 68 -5.82 4.12 9.29
C SER A 68 -6.91 5.08 8.78
N GLU A 69 -8.17 4.65 8.72
CA GLU A 69 -9.31 5.49 8.29
C GLU A 69 -9.53 6.66 9.25
N ARG A 70 -9.51 6.41 10.57
CA ARG A 70 -9.64 7.47 11.58
C ARG A 70 -8.52 8.50 11.44
N TRP A 71 -7.27 8.06 11.22
CA TRP A 71 -6.15 8.98 11.06
C TRP A 71 -6.19 9.73 9.72
N ALA A 72 -6.65 9.09 8.65
CA ALA A 72 -6.83 9.73 7.36
C ALA A 72 -7.81 10.91 7.44
N LYS A 73 -8.91 10.73 8.19
CA LYS A 73 -9.86 11.81 8.47
C LYS A 73 -9.17 13.01 9.15
N GLU A 74 -8.32 12.78 10.15
CA GLU A 74 -7.56 13.88 10.78
C GLU A 74 -6.62 14.57 9.79
N VAL A 75 -5.98 13.81 8.90
CA VAL A 75 -5.09 14.38 7.87
C VAL A 75 -5.88 15.27 6.90
N VAL A 76 -7.12 14.91 6.57
CA VAL A 76 -7.96 15.76 5.70
C VAL A 76 -8.50 16.98 6.46
N GLU A 77 -8.93 16.79 7.72
CA GLU A 77 -9.52 17.82 8.57
C GLU A 77 -8.59 19.02 8.80
N TYR A 78 -7.28 18.77 8.95
CA TYR A 78 -6.32 19.81 9.31
C TYR A 78 -5.54 20.40 8.12
N ARG A 79 -6.01 20.18 6.89
CA ARG A 79 -5.48 20.88 5.71
C ARG A 79 -5.70 22.40 5.80
N PRO A 80 -4.85 23.21 5.15
CA PRO A 80 -3.66 22.83 4.39
C PRO A 80 -2.39 22.68 5.25
N TYR A 81 -1.44 21.89 4.73
CA TYR A 81 -0.08 21.74 5.24
C TYR A 81 0.91 22.57 4.41
N ALA A 82 1.96 23.07 5.06
CA ALA A 82 3.01 23.84 4.38
C ALA A 82 3.77 22.95 3.38
N ALA A 83 3.88 23.41 2.12
CA ALA A 83 4.47 22.64 1.02
C ALA A 83 5.97 22.34 1.22
N ASP A 84 6.66 23.15 2.01
CA ASP A 84 8.08 23.03 2.36
C ASP A 84 8.32 22.23 3.67
N ASP A 85 7.26 21.83 4.38
CA ASP A 85 7.37 21.08 5.64
C ASP A 85 7.22 19.57 5.43
N SER A 86 8.34 18.92 5.10
CA SER A 86 8.39 17.45 5.00
C SER A 86 8.17 16.72 6.33
N ASN A 87 8.27 17.40 7.47
CA ASN A 87 7.98 16.82 8.79
C ASN A 87 6.49 16.88 9.15
N LEU A 88 5.68 17.60 8.37
CA LEU A 88 4.26 17.84 8.62
C LEU A 88 4.02 18.25 10.08
N THR A 89 4.74 19.28 10.53
CA THR A 89 4.80 19.74 11.92
C THR A 89 3.42 20.07 12.46
N SER A 90 2.58 20.75 11.67
CA SER A 90 1.20 21.06 12.08
C SER A 90 0.31 19.81 12.18
N LEU A 91 0.51 18.80 11.32
CA LEU A 91 -0.16 17.50 11.47
C LEU A 91 0.26 16.84 12.78
N ARG A 92 1.57 16.76 13.07
CA ARG A 92 2.08 16.19 14.33
C ARG A 92 1.46 16.85 15.57
N GLN A 93 1.39 18.18 15.57
CA GLN A 93 0.77 18.97 16.64
C GLN A 93 -0.72 18.67 16.81
N ASN A 94 -1.46 18.57 15.70
CA ASN A 94 -2.89 18.24 15.76
C ASN A 94 -3.14 16.80 16.20
N LEU A 95 -2.34 15.84 15.75
CA LEU A 95 -2.42 14.45 16.17
C LEU A 95 -2.15 14.28 17.67
N ALA A 96 -1.26 15.09 18.26
CA ALA A 96 -0.92 15.03 19.67
C ALA A 96 -2.14 15.19 20.60
N LYS A 97 -3.20 15.88 20.16
CA LYS A 97 -4.48 16.01 20.91
C LYS A 97 -5.14 14.66 21.23
N TYR A 98 -4.83 13.64 20.44
CA TYR A 98 -5.37 12.30 20.58
C TYR A 98 -4.41 11.32 21.24
N ASN A 99 -3.24 11.78 21.67
CA ASN A 99 -2.18 10.98 22.28
C ASN A 99 -1.82 9.67 21.52
N PRO A 100 -1.63 9.68 20.18
CA PRO A 100 -1.05 8.53 19.49
C PRO A 100 0.39 8.31 19.97
N GLY A 101 0.83 7.05 19.96
CA GLY A 101 2.24 6.74 20.20
C GLY A 101 3.14 7.38 19.14
N GLU A 102 4.37 7.73 19.52
CA GLU A 102 5.33 8.39 18.63
C GLU A 102 5.57 7.58 17.34
N GLU A 103 5.68 6.25 17.47
CA GLU A 103 5.80 5.34 16.33
C GLU A 103 4.61 5.47 15.35
N THR A 104 3.39 5.65 15.87
CA THR A 104 2.19 5.83 15.04
C THR A 104 2.27 7.15 14.27
N VAL A 105 2.68 8.24 14.93
CA VAL A 105 2.86 9.54 14.27
C VAL A 105 3.96 9.46 13.21
N ASN A 106 5.07 8.80 13.50
CA ASN A 106 6.18 8.63 12.56
C ASN A 106 5.75 7.82 11.32
N LYS A 107 4.95 6.77 11.49
CA LYS A 107 4.36 6.00 10.39
C LYS A 107 3.35 6.80 9.57
N ILE A 108 2.56 7.66 10.21
CA ILE A 108 1.65 8.57 9.51
C ILE A 108 2.43 9.53 8.61
N VAL A 109 3.44 10.20 9.17
CA VAL A 109 4.27 11.17 8.42
C VAL A 109 5.10 10.48 7.34
N SER A 110 5.57 9.24 7.55
CA SER A 110 6.35 8.52 6.54
C SER A 110 5.54 8.12 5.31
N ALA A 111 4.21 8.04 5.41
CA ALA A 111 3.30 7.72 4.31
C ALA A 111 2.88 8.94 3.47
N LEU A 112 3.25 10.15 3.90
CA LEU A 112 2.72 11.39 3.36
C LEU A 112 3.82 12.31 2.81
N THR A 113 3.47 13.08 1.79
CA THR A 113 4.16 14.33 1.42
C THR A 113 3.25 15.50 1.75
N PRO A 114 3.77 16.71 2.03
CA PRO A 114 2.90 17.89 2.02
C PRO A 114 2.17 17.99 0.67
#